data_AF-A0A8T5EKS2-F1
#
_entry.id   AF-A0A8T5EKS2-F1
#
_cell.length_a   1.000
_cell.length_b   1.000
_cell.length_c   1.000
_cell.angle_alpha   90.00
_cell.angle_beta   90.00
_cell.angle_gamma   90.00
#
_symmetry.space_group_name_H-M   'P 1'
#
loop_
_entity.id
_entity.type
_entity.pdbx_description
1 polymer ?
#
loop_
_entity_poly.entity_id
_entity_poly.type
_entity_poly.pdbx_seq_one_letter_code
_entity_poly.pdbx_strand_id
1 'polypeptide(L)'
;MADKGWLGADLIFDLDGDHLPGVTDKDFPGMIEVIQEQAWSLWNDFLQPDFGFKEEYLQVTFSGHRGFHLHYRDPTYFHLDSEARRELVSHIRGEGVEVSDLLERSRRPDSTGWARRVGRGIDSVVEKLDSVHEGDTKTLTTMTSTLKEMLEREGLKGLRGKSSIEKLSELMQAPSRRERVLEGRFTALNNHAVLFQNLIRSDTSVVLGNAGETDEVV
;
A
#
# COMPACT_ATOMS: atom_id res chain seq x y z
N MET A 1 10.07 19.25 29.58
CA MET A 1 8.77 18.63 29.25
C MET A 1 8.09 18.01 30.48
N ALA A 2 8.83 17.37 31.40
CA ALA A 2 8.25 16.80 32.64
C ALA A 2 7.38 17.79 33.45
N ASP A 3 7.82 19.04 33.56
CA ASP A 3 7.10 20.09 34.32
C ASP A 3 5.74 20.47 33.71
N LYS A 4 5.46 20.13 32.44
CA LYS A 4 4.17 20.41 31.78
C LYS A 4 3.09 19.38 32.13
N GLY A 5 3.44 18.26 32.77
CA GLY A 5 2.49 17.20 33.14
C GLY A 5 1.77 16.61 31.93
N TRP A 6 2.51 15.96 31.01
CA TRP A 6 1.93 15.36 29.80
C TRP A 6 0.82 14.35 30.15
N LEU A 7 -0.37 14.54 29.57
CA LEU A 7 -1.56 13.71 29.82
C LEU A 7 -1.90 12.78 28.65
N GLY A 8 -1.09 12.81 27.59
CA GLY A 8 -1.33 12.08 26.35
C GLY A 8 -1.38 13.00 25.13
N ALA A 9 -1.60 12.40 23.97
CA ALA A 9 -1.74 13.13 22.71
C ALA A 9 -2.70 12.41 21.75
N ASP A 10 -3.42 13.20 20.94
CA ASP A 10 -4.21 12.70 19.81
C ASP A 10 -3.33 11.89 18.83
N LEU A 11 -3.94 10.97 18.08
CA LEU A 11 -3.30 10.40 16.89
C LEU A 11 -3.56 11.34 15.72
N ILE A 12 -2.50 11.73 15.02
CA ILE A 12 -2.59 12.64 13.87
C ILE A 12 -1.88 11.94 12.71
N PHE A 13 -2.57 11.81 11.59
CA PHE A 13 -1.99 11.35 10.34
C PHE A 13 -1.97 12.53 9.37
N ASP A 14 -0.78 12.87 8.91
CA ASP A 14 -0.56 13.96 7.97
C ASP A 14 -0.32 13.38 6.57
N LEU A 15 -1.10 13.84 5.59
CA LEU A 15 -0.96 13.45 4.19
C LEU A 15 -0.58 14.68 3.38
N ASP A 16 0.68 14.74 2.98
CA ASP A 16 1.24 15.80 2.16
C ASP A 16 1.45 15.38 0.69
N GLY A 17 0.98 16.24 -0.22
CA GLY A 17 1.03 16.05 -1.66
C GLY A 17 2.43 16.05 -2.27
N ASP A 18 3.39 16.68 -1.60
CA ASP A 18 4.78 16.84 -2.08
C ASP A 18 5.52 15.52 -2.20
N HIS A 19 5.11 14.54 -1.39
CA HIS A 19 5.73 13.23 -1.33
C HIS A 19 5.03 12.21 -2.24
N LEU A 20 3.96 12.61 -2.95
CA LEU A 20 3.23 11.71 -3.83
C LEU A 20 3.86 11.64 -5.22
N PRO A 21 4.23 10.43 -5.70
CA PRO A 21 4.82 10.26 -7.02
C PRO A 21 3.80 10.63 -8.12
N GLY A 22 4.22 11.47 -9.06
CA GLY A 22 3.39 11.90 -10.20
C GLY A 22 2.53 13.14 -9.94
N VAL A 23 2.55 13.66 -8.71
CA VAL A 23 1.94 14.95 -8.37
C VAL A 23 2.94 16.07 -8.65
N THR A 24 2.47 17.16 -9.27
CA THR A 24 3.29 18.35 -9.45
C THR A 24 2.59 19.55 -8.82
N ASP A 25 3.35 20.43 -8.17
CA ASP A 25 2.82 21.68 -7.58
C ASP A 25 2.12 22.60 -8.62
N LYS A 26 2.28 22.31 -9.90
CA LYS A 26 1.68 23.04 -11.02
C LYS A 26 0.24 22.62 -11.32
N ASP A 27 -0.16 21.41 -10.91
CA ASP A 27 -1.51 20.89 -11.07
C ASP A 27 -2.18 20.70 -9.70
N PHE A 28 -2.59 21.83 -9.13
CA PHE A 28 -3.20 21.84 -7.80
C PHE A 28 -4.50 21.02 -7.71
N PRO A 29 -5.45 21.12 -8.65
CA PRO A 29 -6.66 20.29 -8.62
C PRO A 29 -6.35 18.79 -8.65
N GLY A 30 -5.49 18.35 -9.59
CA GLY A 30 -5.11 16.94 -9.69
C GLY A 30 -4.38 16.43 -8.43
N MET A 31 -3.52 17.25 -7.84
CA MET A 31 -2.88 16.94 -6.56
C MET A 31 -3.91 16.70 -5.45
N ILE A 32 -4.87 17.60 -5.28
CA ILE A 32 -5.87 17.49 -4.23
C ILE A 32 -6.74 16.24 -4.42
N GLU A 33 -7.12 15.91 -5.65
CA GLU A 33 -7.85 14.67 -5.96
C GLU A 33 -7.09 13.44 -5.49
N VAL A 34 -5.80 13.33 -5.82
CA VAL A 34 -4.97 12.18 -5.41
C VAL A 34 -4.84 12.10 -3.89
N ILE A 35 -4.60 13.22 -3.19
CA ILE A 35 -4.45 13.19 -1.72
C ILE A 35 -5.79 12.85 -1.04
N GLN A 36 -6.93 13.32 -1.58
CA GLN A 36 -8.24 12.93 -1.07
C GLN A 36 -8.46 11.42 -1.18
N GLU A 37 -8.07 10.80 -2.30
CA GLU A 37 -8.13 9.35 -2.46
C GLU A 37 -7.21 8.63 -1.46
N GLN A 38 -6.01 9.14 -1.21
CA GLN A 38 -5.11 8.57 -0.18
C GLN A 38 -5.69 8.72 1.23
N ALA A 39 -6.27 9.87 1.57
CA ALA A 39 -6.90 10.10 2.86
C ALA A 39 -8.12 9.17 3.07
N TRP A 40 -8.91 8.98 2.01
CA TRP A 40 -10.01 8.03 2.00
C TRP A 40 -9.53 6.59 2.20
N SER A 41 -8.51 6.16 1.45
CA SER A 41 -7.96 4.81 1.58
C SER A 41 -7.31 4.58 2.95
N LEU A 42 -6.63 5.58 3.53
CA LEU A 42 -6.11 5.51 4.90
C LEU A 42 -7.23 5.20 5.89
N TRP A 43 -8.33 5.94 5.81
CA TRP A 43 -9.45 5.72 6.70
C TRP A 43 -10.16 4.38 6.45
N ASN A 44 -10.64 4.18 5.23
CA ASN A 44 -11.55 3.10 4.86
C ASN A 44 -10.85 1.74 4.80
N ASP A 45 -9.57 1.71 4.46
CA ASP A 45 -8.86 0.46 4.29
C ASP A 45 -8.05 0.10 5.54
N PHE A 46 -7.50 1.07 6.29
CA PHE A 46 -6.64 0.79 7.45
C PHE A 46 -7.28 1.19 8.77
N LEU A 47 -7.50 2.49 8.97
CA LEU A 47 -7.83 3.01 10.31
C LEU A 47 -9.10 2.38 10.87
N GLN A 48 -10.16 2.36 10.07
CA GLN A 48 -11.43 1.79 10.49
C GLN A 48 -11.42 0.25 10.55
N PRO A 49 -11.07 -0.50 9.48
CA PRO A 49 -11.23 -1.96 9.49
C PRO A 49 -10.12 -2.71 10.23
N ASP A 50 -8.89 -2.20 10.30
CA ASP A 50 -7.77 -2.91 10.93
C ASP A 50 -7.62 -2.55 12.41
N PHE A 51 -7.76 -1.26 12.76
CA PHE A 51 -7.63 -0.79 14.15
C PHE A 51 -8.98 -0.61 14.86
N GLY A 52 -10.10 -0.73 14.14
CA GLY A 52 -11.43 -0.56 14.73
C GLY A 52 -11.75 0.89 15.09
N PHE A 53 -11.06 1.85 14.46
CA PHE A 53 -11.30 3.27 14.73
C PHE A 53 -12.72 3.66 14.33
N LYS A 54 -13.35 4.46 15.18
CA LYS A 54 -14.73 4.91 14.99
C LYS A 54 -14.77 6.33 14.46
N GLU A 55 -15.61 6.56 13.47
CA GLU A 55 -15.78 7.86 12.82
C GLU A 55 -16.15 8.97 13.80
N GLU A 56 -16.83 8.66 14.91
CA GLU A 56 -17.19 9.61 15.96
C GLU A 56 -15.99 10.33 16.60
N TYR A 57 -14.78 9.74 16.53
CA TYR A 57 -13.54 10.36 17.02
C TYR A 57 -12.67 10.94 15.90
N LEU A 58 -13.08 10.80 14.64
CA LEU A 58 -12.32 11.30 13.49
C LEU A 58 -12.70 12.76 13.19
N GLN A 59 -11.68 13.59 13.04
CA GLN A 59 -11.80 14.91 12.45
C GLN A 59 -10.83 15.02 11.27
N VAL A 60 -11.37 15.22 10.07
CA VAL A 60 -10.58 15.47 8.86
C VAL A 60 -10.48 16.98 8.64
N THR A 61 -9.26 17.49 8.46
CA THR A 61 -9.00 18.90 8.18
C THR A 61 -8.12 19.05 6.96
N PHE A 62 -8.45 20.02 6.09
CA PHE A 62 -7.54 20.44 5.04
C PHE A 62 -6.34 21.18 5.65
N SER A 63 -5.11 20.85 5.25
CA SER A 63 -3.88 21.45 5.81
C SER A 63 -3.74 22.95 5.48
N GLY A 64 -4.57 23.45 4.56
CA GLY A 64 -4.53 24.84 4.08
C GLY A 64 -3.65 25.04 2.86
N HIS A 65 -2.90 23.99 2.46
CA HIS A 65 -2.05 24.04 1.28
C HIS A 65 -2.20 22.78 0.43
N ARG A 66 -1.47 21.71 0.72
CA ARG A 66 -1.30 20.58 -0.20
C ARG A 66 -1.54 19.24 0.50
N GLY A 67 -2.50 19.19 1.43
CA GLY A 67 -2.65 18.02 2.25
C GLY A 67 -3.91 17.96 3.11
N PHE A 68 -4.07 16.84 3.80
CA PHE A 68 -5.13 16.61 4.78
C PHE A 68 -4.54 16.04 6.06
N HIS A 69 -5.08 16.47 7.20
CA HIS A 69 -4.79 15.85 8.49
C HIS A 69 -6.02 15.07 8.96
N LEU A 70 -5.79 13.83 9.39
CA LEU A 70 -6.77 13.03 10.10
C LEU A 70 -6.41 13.07 11.59
N HIS A 71 -7.18 13.84 12.36
CA HIS A 71 -7.08 13.88 13.81
C HIS A 71 -8.01 12.84 14.41
N TYR A 72 -7.46 11.86 15.11
CA TYR A 72 -8.23 10.83 15.79
C TYR A 72 -8.13 11.01 17.31
N ARG A 73 -9.27 11.33 17.94
CA ARG A 73 -9.37 11.82 19.34
C ARG A 73 -10.10 10.88 20.28
N ASP A 74 -9.84 9.58 20.18
CA ASP A 74 -10.35 8.62 21.17
C ASP A 74 -9.41 8.59 22.40
N PRO A 75 -9.90 8.97 23.61
CA PRO A 75 -9.10 9.00 24.83
C PRO A 75 -8.41 7.68 25.17
N THR A 76 -8.94 6.55 24.68
CA THR A 76 -8.37 5.22 24.87
C THR A 76 -6.94 5.12 24.34
N TYR A 77 -6.58 5.89 23.30
CA TYR A 77 -5.28 5.84 22.64
C TYR A 77 -4.31 6.98 23.03
N PHE A 78 -4.72 7.89 23.91
CA PHE A 78 -3.88 9.04 24.30
C PHE A 78 -2.55 8.65 24.95
N HIS A 79 -2.49 7.47 25.55
CA HIS A 79 -1.33 6.93 26.23
C HIS A 79 -0.29 6.30 25.27
N LEU A 80 -0.60 6.15 23.98
CA LEU A 80 0.33 5.55 23.02
C LEU A 80 1.59 6.41 22.90
N ASP A 81 2.73 5.79 23.15
CA ASP A 81 4.06 6.38 23.00
C ASP A 81 4.50 6.42 21.53
N SER A 82 5.67 7.00 21.28
CA SER A 82 6.21 7.16 19.93
C SER A 82 6.48 5.81 19.25
N GLU A 83 6.91 4.79 19.98
CA GLU A 83 7.19 3.46 19.43
C GLU A 83 5.90 2.77 18.99
N ALA A 84 4.86 2.77 19.83
CA ALA A 84 3.56 2.22 19.47
C ALA A 84 2.92 2.94 18.27
N ARG A 85 3.10 4.27 18.19
CA ARG A 85 2.66 5.06 17.02
C ARG A 85 3.45 4.68 15.76
N ARG A 86 4.75 4.42 15.88
CA ARG A 86 5.57 3.95 14.75
C ARG A 86 5.09 2.60 14.24
N GLU A 87 4.73 1.66 15.13
CA GLU A 87 4.17 0.37 14.73
C GLU A 87 2.85 0.50 13.96
N LEU A 88 1.98 1.47 14.30
CA LEU A 88 0.78 1.76 13.52
C LEU A 88 1.14 2.19 12.09
N VAL A 89 2.12 3.08 11.95
CA VAL A 89 2.60 3.56 10.65
C VAL A 89 3.27 2.43 9.86
N SER A 90 4.11 1.62 10.49
CA SER A 90 4.73 0.44 9.88
C SER A 90 3.68 -0.57 9.38
N HIS A 91 2.61 -0.80 10.14
CA HIS A 91 1.48 -1.65 9.69
C HIS A 91 0.77 -1.05 8.47
N ILE A 92 0.49 0.25 8.45
CA ILE A 92 -0.17 0.93 7.32
C ILE A 92 0.70 0.85 6.05
N ARG A 93 2.02 0.99 6.21
CA ARG A 93 3.00 0.87 5.13
C ARG A 93 3.29 -0.56 4.69
N GLY A 94 2.83 -1.55 5.45
CA GLY A 94 3.11 -2.97 5.19
C GLY A 94 4.57 -3.35 5.41
N GLU A 95 5.27 -2.63 6.29
CA GLU A 95 6.63 -2.98 6.67
C GLU A 95 6.64 -4.36 7.37
N GLY A 96 7.50 -5.25 6.90
CA GLY A 96 7.56 -6.63 7.41
C GLY A 96 6.45 -7.56 6.89
N VAL A 97 5.60 -7.11 5.96
CA VAL A 97 4.58 -7.96 5.34
C VAL A 97 5.19 -8.82 4.23
N GLU A 98 5.24 -10.12 4.48
CA GLU A 98 5.63 -11.11 3.48
C GLU A 98 4.41 -11.67 2.76
N VAL A 99 4.31 -11.40 1.44
CA VAL A 99 3.19 -11.86 0.59
C VAL A 99 3.03 -13.38 0.70
N SER A 100 4.15 -14.10 0.73
CA SER A 100 4.17 -15.56 0.79
C SER A 100 3.47 -16.15 2.02
N ASP A 101 3.65 -15.53 3.18
CA ASP A 101 3.04 -15.96 4.45
C ASP A 101 1.53 -15.70 4.51
N LEU A 102 1.06 -14.72 3.72
CA LEU A 102 -0.35 -14.31 3.70
C LEU A 102 -1.18 -15.02 2.63
N LEU A 103 -0.56 -15.71 1.67
CA LEU A 103 -1.25 -16.38 0.56
C LEU A 103 -2.30 -17.38 1.02
N GLU A 104 -1.99 -18.17 2.05
CA GLU A 104 -2.95 -19.15 2.53
C GLU A 104 -4.16 -18.46 3.16
N ARG A 105 -3.93 -17.37 3.89
CA ARG A 105 -4.97 -16.61 4.58
C ARG A 105 -5.80 -15.77 3.62
N SER A 106 -5.20 -15.21 2.57
CA SER A 106 -5.90 -14.35 1.59
C SER A 106 -7.01 -15.08 0.85
N ARG A 107 -6.88 -16.39 0.67
CA ARG A 107 -7.89 -17.25 0.02
C ARG A 107 -9.14 -17.46 0.86
N ARG A 108 -9.09 -17.18 2.16
CA ARG A 108 -10.26 -17.37 3.00
C ARG A 108 -11.28 -16.26 2.71
N PRO A 109 -12.58 -16.57 2.56
CA PRO A 109 -13.61 -15.57 2.34
C PRO A 109 -13.71 -14.54 3.48
N ASP A 110 -13.32 -14.93 4.69
CA ASP A 110 -13.30 -14.12 5.91
C ASP A 110 -11.94 -13.43 6.16
N SER A 111 -11.01 -13.45 5.19
CA SER A 111 -9.71 -12.81 5.33
C SER A 111 -9.87 -11.31 5.66
N THR A 112 -9.04 -10.79 6.57
CA THR A 112 -9.02 -9.38 7.03
C THR A 112 -7.61 -8.80 6.89
N GLY A 113 -7.48 -7.48 7.03
CA GLY A 113 -6.21 -6.75 6.97
C GLY A 113 -5.35 -7.11 5.75
N TRP A 114 -4.06 -7.31 6.00
CA TRP A 114 -3.08 -7.61 4.96
C TRP A 114 -3.37 -8.86 4.13
N ALA A 115 -3.98 -9.89 4.72
CA ALA A 115 -4.36 -11.08 3.94
C ALA A 115 -5.41 -10.74 2.86
N ARG A 116 -6.44 -9.96 3.22
CA ARG A 116 -7.44 -9.49 2.26
C ARG A 116 -6.82 -8.62 1.17
N ARG A 117 -5.90 -7.72 1.55
CA ARG A 117 -5.20 -6.82 0.62
C ARG A 117 -4.33 -7.59 -0.37
N VAL A 118 -3.59 -8.58 0.10
CA VAL A 118 -2.81 -9.47 -0.77
C VAL A 118 -3.73 -10.18 -1.76
N GLY A 119 -4.91 -10.64 -1.32
CA GLY A 119 -5.93 -11.21 -2.21
C GLY A 119 -6.35 -10.24 -3.33
N ARG A 120 -6.76 -9.02 -2.98
CA ARG A 120 -7.09 -7.96 -3.96
C ARG A 120 -5.91 -7.61 -4.88
N GLY A 121 -4.69 -7.64 -4.34
CA GLY A 121 -3.46 -7.41 -5.10
C GLY A 121 -3.17 -8.48 -6.13
N ILE A 122 -3.43 -9.75 -5.81
CA ILE A 122 -3.34 -10.85 -6.77
C ILE A 122 -4.29 -10.59 -7.94
N ASP A 123 -5.56 -10.28 -7.65
CA ASP A 123 -6.55 -10.01 -8.69
C ASP A 123 -6.16 -8.80 -9.55
N SER A 124 -5.76 -7.69 -8.92
CA SER A 124 -5.33 -6.47 -9.63
C SER A 124 -4.11 -6.70 -10.51
N VAL A 125 -3.09 -7.41 -10.02
CA VAL A 125 -1.90 -7.73 -10.83
C VAL A 125 -2.25 -8.65 -11.98
N VAL A 126 -3.14 -9.62 -11.78
CA VAL A 126 -3.61 -10.53 -12.85
C VAL A 126 -4.34 -9.74 -13.94
N GLU A 127 -5.25 -8.84 -13.57
CA GLU A 127 -5.96 -7.95 -14.52
C GLU A 127 -4.98 -7.06 -15.29
N LYS A 128 -4.02 -6.45 -14.60
CA LYS A 128 -2.98 -5.62 -15.25
C LYS A 128 -2.11 -6.44 -16.21
N LEU A 129 -1.76 -7.68 -15.85
CA LEU A 129 -1.02 -8.58 -16.74
C LEU A 129 -1.85 -8.96 -17.98
N ASP A 130 -3.17 -9.13 -17.84
CA ASP A 130 -4.05 -9.34 -18.99
C ASP A 130 -4.04 -8.12 -19.93
N SER A 131 -4.17 -6.90 -19.39
CA SER A 131 -4.07 -5.67 -20.20
C SER A 131 -2.71 -5.54 -20.89
N VAL A 132 -1.61 -5.89 -20.21
CA VAL A 132 -0.27 -5.91 -20.81
C VAL A 132 -0.19 -6.94 -21.94
N HIS A 133 -0.80 -8.11 -21.78
CA HIS A 133 -0.86 -9.12 -22.84
C HIS A 133 -1.65 -8.65 -24.07
N GLU A 134 -2.72 -7.88 -23.85
CA GLU A 134 -3.52 -7.24 -24.90
C GLU A 134 -2.79 -6.07 -25.60
N GLY A 135 -1.62 -5.68 -25.10
CA GLY A 135 -0.76 -4.65 -25.71
C GLY A 135 -0.80 -3.29 -25.02
N ASP A 136 -1.33 -3.18 -23.79
CA ASP A 136 -1.29 -1.94 -23.02
C ASP A 136 0.12 -1.62 -22.52
N THR A 137 0.84 -0.86 -23.35
CA THR A 137 2.19 -0.37 -23.05
C THR A 137 2.24 0.67 -21.93
N LYS A 138 1.12 1.35 -21.62
CA LYS A 138 1.04 2.33 -20.53
C LYS A 138 1.08 1.59 -19.20
N THR A 139 0.21 0.60 -19.03
CA THR A 139 0.19 -0.25 -17.83
C THR A 139 1.51 -0.95 -17.61
N LEU A 140 2.12 -1.52 -18.67
CA LEU A 140 3.45 -2.11 -18.59
C LEU A 140 4.51 -1.11 -18.08
N THR A 141 4.48 0.13 -18.58
CA THR A 141 5.44 1.16 -18.20
C THR A 141 5.25 1.58 -16.73
N THR A 142 4.01 1.79 -16.30
CA THR A 142 3.68 2.11 -14.91
C THR A 142 4.12 0.99 -13.96
N MET A 143 3.72 -0.25 -14.21
CA MET A 143 4.12 -1.41 -13.39
C MET A 143 5.64 -1.58 -13.32
N THR A 144 6.34 -1.31 -14.42
CA THR A 144 7.80 -1.37 -14.45
C THR A 144 8.43 -0.28 -13.58
N SER A 145 7.89 0.95 -13.62
CA SER A 145 8.40 2.07 -12.83
C SER A 145 8.21 1.82 -11.34
N THR A 146 6.96 1.49 -10.93
CA THR A 146 6.61 1.26 -9.52
C THR A 146 7.41 0.10 -8.93
N LEU A 147 7.57 -0.99 -9.69
CA LEU A 147 8.40 -2.14 -9.28
C LEU A 147 9.87 -1.75 -9.10
N LYS A 148 10.44 -0.96 -10.01
CA LYS A 148 11.84 -0.53 -9.92
C LYS A 148 12.07 0.37 -8.71
N GLU A 149 11.21 1.36 -8.52
CA GLU A 149 11.26 2.29 -7.39
C GLU A 149 11.16 1.54 -6.06
N MET A 150 10.23 0.57 -5.95
CA MET A 150 10.10 -0.29 -4.77
C MET A 150 11.37 -1.09 -4.48
N LEU A 151 11.93 -1.77 -5.50
CA LEU A 151 13.12 -2.60 -5.33
C LEU A 151 14.37 -1.77 -4.97
N GLU A 152 14.53 -0.60 -5.57
CA GLU A 152 15.66 0.30 -5.27
C GLU A 152 15.60 0.81 -3.84
N ARG A 153 14.40 1.23 -3.40
CA ARG A 153 14.17 1.69 -2.02
C ARG A 153 14.44 0.60 -0.98
N GLU A 154 14.01 -0.64 -1.25
CA GLU A 154 14.20 -1.77 -0.33
C GLU A 154 15.56 -2.46 -0.47
N GLY A 155 16.43 -1.98 -1.38
CA GLY A 155 17.74 -2.59 -1.63
C GLY A 155 17.67 -4.01 -2.21
N LEU A 156 16.51 -4.39 -2.76
CA LEU A 156 16.24 -5.73 -3.29
C LEU A 156 16.75 -5.86 -4.73
N LYS A 157 17.29 -7.04 -5.06
CA LYS A 157 17.68 -7.40 -6.43
C LYS A 157 16.67 -8.39 -6.99
N GLY A 158 16.34 -8.25 -8.27
CA GLY A 158 15.40 -9.17 -8.92
C GLY A 158 15.06 -8.77 -10.36
N LEU A 159 14.19 -9.58 -10.97
CA LEU A 159 13.59 -9.25 -12.26
C LEU A 159 12.75 -7.99 -12.12
N ARG A 160 12.97 -7.02 -13.02
CA ARG A 160 12.32 -5.70 -12.99
C ARG A 160 12.25 -5.01 -14.35
N GLY A 161 12.50 -5.77 -15.42
CA GLY A 161 12.49 -5.27 -16.80
C GLY A 161 11.13 -5.47 -17.45
N LYS A 162 10.80 -4.62 -18.44
CA LYS A 162 9.59 -4.75 -19.27
C LYS A 162 9.45 -6.16 -19.85
N SER A 163 10.54 -6.70 -20.40
CA SER A 163 10.57 -8.05 -20.97
C SER A 163 10.25 -9.16 -19.95
N SER A 164 10.60 -8.99 -18.68
CA SER A 164 10.25 -9.96 -17.63
C SER A 164 8.76 -9.91 -17.29
N ILE A 165 8.17 -8.71 -17.29
CA ILE A 165 6.74 -8.51 -17.04
C ILE A 165 5.91 -9.00 -18.24
N GLU A 166 6.34 -8.71 -19.48
CA GLU A 166 5.75 -9.26 -20.71
C GLU A 166 5.84 -10.79 -20.71
N LYS A 167 6.97 -11.37 -20.29
CA LYS A 167 7.07 -12.82 -20.21
C LYS A 167 6.12 -13.41 -19.17
N LEU A 168 5.96 -12.72 -18.04
CA LEU A 168 5.02 -13.12 -17.01
C LEU A 168 3.56 -13.01 -17.49
N SER A 169 3.21 -11.96 -18.24
CA SER A 169 1.86 -11.81 -18.79
C SER A 169 1.52 -12.92 -19.77
N GLU A 170 2.45 -13.31 -20.65
CA GLU A 170 2.31 -14.48 -21.53
C GLU A 170 2.09 -15.78 -20.73
N LEU A 171 2.85 -15.98 -19.66
CA LEU A 171 2.73 -17.19 -18.83
C LEU A 171 1.34 -17.29 -18.18
N MET A 172 0.74 -16.16 -17.80
CA MET A 172 -0.57 -16.08 -17.15
C MET A 172 -1.74 -16.40 -18.09
N GLN A 173 -1.53 -16.44 -19.41
CA GLN A 173 -2.58 -16.82 -20.37
C GLN A 173 -2.86 -18.32 -20.41
N ALA A 174 -1.99 -19.16 -19.84
CA ALA A 174 -2.25 -20.59 -19.72
C ALA A 174 -3.28 -20.86 -18.61
N PRO A 175 -4.49 -21.39 -18.91
CA PRO A 175 -5.59 -21.48 -17.93
C PRO A 175 -5.23 -22.27 -16.67
N SER A 176 -4.58 -23.43 -16.82
CA SER A 176 -4.15 -24.27 -15.69
C SER A 176 -3.01 -23.66 -14.87
N ARG A 177 -2.25 -22.71 -15.44
CA ARG A 177 -1.25 -21.95 -14.68
C ARG A 177 -1.94 -20.83 -13.92
N ARG A 178 -2.81 -20.08 -14.58
CA ARG A 178 -3.60 -18.99 -14.00
C ARG A 178 -4.38 -19.46 -12.77
N GLU A 179 -5.14 -20.55 -12.91
CA GLU A 179 -5.90 -21.13 -11.82
C GLU A 179 -5.02 -21.48 -10.62
N ARG A 180 -3.87 -22.13 -10.86
CA ARG A 180 -2.91 -22.43 -9.78
C ARG A 180 -2.34 -21.17 -9.11
N VAL A 181 -2.10 -20.10 -9.86
CA VAL A 181 -1.62 -18.83 -9.30
C VAL A 181 -2.71 -18.18 -8.45
N LEU A 182 -3.96 -18.17 -8.91
CA LEU A 182 -5.12 -17.68 -8.14
C LEU A 182 -5.36 -18.53 -6.87
N GLU A 183 -5.06 -19.82 -6.92
CA GLU A 183 -5.01 -20.71 -5.74
C GLU A 183 -3.80 -20.46 -4.83
N GLY A 184 -2.94 -19.47 -5.12
CA GLY A 184 -1.75 -19.12 -4.33
C GLY A 184 -0.54 -20.03 -4.57
N ARG A 185 -0.56 -20.91 -5.58
CA ARG A 185 0.55 -21.80 -5.92
C ARG A 185 1.49 -21.14 -6.93
N PHE A 186 2.27 -20.18 -6.44
CA PHE A 186 3.20 -19.40 -7.28
C PHE A 186 4.36 -20.19 -7.87
N THR A 187 4.62 -21.42 -7.37
CA THR A 187 5.57 -22.36 -8.00
C THR A 187 5.24 -22.62 -9.47
N ALA A 188 3.98 -22.45 -9.88
CA ALA A 188 3.55 -22.56 -11.27
C ALA A 188 4.19 -21.53 -12.22
N LEU A 189 4.78 -20.45 -11.67
CA LEU A 189 5.46 -19.37 -12.41
C LEU A 189 6.98 -19.57 -12.53
N ASN A 190 7.54 -20.66 -11.99
CA ASN A 190 8.97 -20.95 -12.00
C ASN A 190 9.78 -19.72 -11.48
N ASN A 191 10.76 -19.28 -12.26
CA ASN A 191 11.65 -18.16 -11.93
C ASN A 191 10.93 -16.78 -11.87
N HIS A 192 9.66 -16.70 -12.27
CA HIS A 192 8.86 -15.47 -12.22
C HIS A 192 7.99 -15.39 -10.96
N ALA A 193 8.02 -16.39 -10.07
CA ALA A 193 7.25 -16.39 -8.83
C ALA A 193 7.59 -15.19 -7.94
N VAL A 194 8.89 -14.86 -7.84
CA VAL A 194 9.38 -13.69 -7.08
C VAL A 194 8.99 -12.39 -7.77
N LEU A 195 9.03 -12.34 -9.11
CA LEU A 195 8.56 -11.17 -9.87
C LEU A 195 7.08 -10.90 -9.59
N PHE A 196 6.24 -11.92 -9.60
CA PHE A 196 4.81 -11.79 -9.32
C PHE A 196 4.54 -11.30 -7.89
N GLN A 197 5.26 -11.85 -6.89
CA GLN A 197 5.17 -11.37 -5.51
C GLN A 197 5.59 -9.90 -5.37
N ASN A 198 6.68 -9.51 -6.02
CA ASN A 198 7.13 -8.12 -6.01
C ASN A 198 6.15 -7.19 -6.72
N LEU A 199 5.48 -7.66 -7.79
CA LEU A 199 4.42 -6.89 -8.45
C LEU A 199 3.25 -6.64 -7.49
N ILE A 200 2.81 -7.65 -6.75
CA ILE A 200 1.75 -7.51 -5.72
C ILE A 200 2.18 -6.49 -4.65
N ARG A 201 3.41 -6.58 -4.17
CA ARG A 201 3.95 -5.66 -3.14
C ARG A 201 4.10 -4.22 -3.66
N SER A 202 4.42 -4.05 -4.94
CA SER A 202 4.54 -2.73 -5.58
C SER A 202 3.19 -2.13 -6.00
N ASP A 203 2.10 -2.88 -5.89
CA ASP A 203 0.80 -2.45 -6.35
C ASP A 203 0.17 -1.46 -5.37
N THR A 204 -0.09 -0.24 -5.85
CA THR A 204 -0.68 0.84 -5.05
C THR A 204 -2.14 0.59 -4.64
N SER A 205 -2.79 -0.43 -5.21
CA SER A 205 -4.11 -0.88 -4.74
C SER A 205 -4.04 -1.72 -3.45
N VAL A 206 -2.84 -2.19 -3.09
CA VAL A 206 -2.58 -3.07 -1.96
C VAL A 206 -2.02 -2.28 -0.79
N VAL A 207 -1.09 -1.38 -1.07
CA VAL A 207 -0.37 -0.54 -0.10
C VAL A 207 -0.70 0.93 -0.41
N LEU A 208 -1.11 1.70 0.60
CA LEU A 208 -1.10 3.17 0.49
C LEU A 208 0.32 3.59 0.14
N GLY A 209 0.50 4.39 -0.90
CA GLY A 209 1.83 4.76 -1.39
C GLY A 209 2.77 5.09 -0.23
N ASN A 210 4.01 4.61 -0.26
CA ASN A 210 4.88 4.54 0.93
C ASN A 210 5.40 5.91 1.45
N ALA A 211 4.74 7.02 1.13
CA ALA A 211 4.96 8.33 1.76
C ALA A 211 4.29 8.34 3.14
N GLY A 212 5.07 8.51 4.21
CA GLY A 212 4.59 8.40 5.59
C GLY A 212 5.72 8.46 6.60
N GLU A 213 6.35 9.62 6.74
CA GLU A 213 7.42 9.79 7.71
C GLU A 213 6.83 9.89 9.12
N THR A 214 7.50 9.26 10.09
CA THR A 214 7.32 9.62 11.50
C THR A 214 8.47 10.54 11.86
N ASP A 215 8.20 11.73 12.40
CA ASP A 215 9.26 12.59 12.94
C ASP A 215 10.14 11.76 13.89
N GLU A 216 11.43 11.63 13.57
CA GLU A 216 12.37 10.92 14.42
C GLU A 216 12.45 11.60 15.79
N VAL A 217 12.53 10.79 16.85
CA VAL A 217 12.77 11.30 18.20
C VAL A 217 14.21 11.83 18.26
N VAL A 218 14.37 13.16 18.22
CA VAL A 218 15.64 13.84 18.56
C VAL A 218 15.83 13.86 20.07
#